data_AF-A0A7D9MDX6-F1
#
_entry.id   AF-A0A7D9MDX6-F1
#
_cell.length_a   1.000
_cell.length_b   1.000
_cell.length_c   1.000
_cell.angle_alpha   90.00
_cell.angle_beta   90.00
_cell.angle_gamma   90.00
#
_symmetry.space_group_name_H-M   'P 1'
#
loop_
_entity.id
_entity.type
_entity.pdbx_description
1 polymer ?
#
loop_
_entity_poly.entity_id
_entity_poly.type
_entity_poly.pdbx_seq_one_letter_code
_entity_poly.pdbx_strand_id
1 'polypeptide(L)'
;SFLDAVNNHIPTKTIKDTNSLPWVDKEVRHLIRKKYSALKRYRQNKCETRKQKLRGLSDAVKSLVKKKHREYLRKIETSFATNPKLFWTYHKAILHSRSKQTSDIVFNGITAKSSAEKAELLNSYFSSVFTTSSTDIGNCDGEASET
;
A
#
# COMPACT_ATOMS: atom_id res chain seq x y z
N SER A 1 -34.03 -29.39 20.87
CA SER A 1 -33.88 -30.26 19.66
C SER A 1 -32.41 -30.67 19.51
N PHE A 2 -32.10 -31.76 18.79
CA PHE A 2 -30.71 -32.15 18.49
C PHE A 2 -29.91 -31.01 17.84
N LEU A 3 -30.53 -30.22 16.96
CA LEU A 3 -29.90 -29.06 16.32
C LEU A 3 -29.50 -27.95 17.32
N ASP A 4 -30.26 -27.77 18.40
CA ASP A 4 -29.93 -26.77 19.44
C ASP A 4 -28.70 -27.19 20.24
N ALA A 5 -28.58 -28.48 20.57
CA ALA A 5 -27.42 -29.01 21.26
C ALA A 5 -26.15 -28.89 20.40
N VAL A 6 -26.27 -29.14 19.09
CA VAL A 6 -25.18 -28.99 18.11
C VAL A 6 -24.70 -27.54 18.02
N ASN A 7 -25.60 -26.57 17.89
CA ASN A 7 -25.22 -25.15 17.81
C ASN A 7 -24.61 -24.62 19.12
N ASN A 8 -25.08 -25.09 20.28
CA ASN A 8 -24.65 -24.55 21.57
C ASN A 8 -23.38 -25.21 22.12
N HIS A 9 -23.05 -26.44 21.71
CA HIS A 9 -21.98 -27.22 22.35
C HIS A 9 -20.86 -27.64 21.39
N ILE A 10 -20.98 -27.37 20.09
CA ILE A 10 -19.86 -27.57 19.15
C ILE A 10 -19.15 -26.23 18.93
N PRO A 11 -17.92 -26.06 19.45
CA PRO A 11 -17.14 -24.86 19.21
C PRO A 11 -16.72 -24.79 17.74
N THR A 12 -17.29 -23.83 17.00
CA THR A 12 -16.91 -23.55 15.61
C THR A 12 -15.85 -22.47 15.54
N LYS A 13 -14.82 -22.65 14.69
CA LYS A 13 -13.80 -21.62 14.42
C LYS A 13 -13.70 -21.37 12.92
N THR A 14 -13.86 -20.12 12.52
CA THR A 14 -13.58 -19.69 11.14
C THR A 14 -12.10 -19.41 10.96
N ILE A 15 -11.40 -20.30 10.24
CA ILE A 15 -10.00 -20.09 9.87
C ILE A 15 -9.97 -19.08 8.71
N LYS A 16 -9.35 -17.93 8.93
CA LYS A 16 -9.06 -16.96 7.88
C LYS A 16 -7.69 -17.28 7.28
N ASP A 17 -7.60 -17.25 5.96
CA ASP A 17 -6.32 -17.34 5.26
C ASP A 17 -5.54 -16.03 5.46
N THR A 18 -4.67 -16.01 6.47
CA THR A 18 -3.85 -14.84 6.83
C THR A 18 -2.80 -14.52 5.77
N ASN A 19 -2.44 -15.48 4.92
CA ASN A 19 -1.39 -15.32 3.90
C ASN A 19 -1.92 -14.75 2.59
N SER A 20 -3.23 -14.57 2.45
CA SER A 20 -3.83 -14.01 1.25
C SER A 20 -3.73 -12.48 1.25
N LEU A 21 -3.27 -11.92 0.14
CA LEU A 21 -3.23 -10.47 -0.05
C LEU A 21 -4.66 -9.89 0.08
N PRO A 22 -4.86 -8.77 0.80
CA PRO A 22 -6.19 -8.21 1.05
C PRO A 22 -7.02 -7.89 -0.20
N TRP A 23 -6.37 -7.61 -1.33
CA TRP A 23 -7.01 -7.32 -2.62
C TRP A 23 -7.20 -8.55 -3.52
N VAL A 24 -6.82 -9.75 -3.06
CA VAL A 24 -7.02 -11.04 -3.77
C VAL A 24 -8.22 -11.74 -3.15
N ASP A 25 -9.40 -11.30 -3.56
CA ASP A 25 -10.67 -11.84 -3.08
C ASP A 25 -11.10 -13.12 -3.82
N LYS A 26 -12.32 -13.58 -3.52
CA LYS A 26 -12.91 -14.77 -4.16
C LYS A 26 -13.05 -14.60 -5.67
N GLU A 27 -13.36 -13.39 -6.14
CA GLU A 27 -13.56 -13.07 -7.56
C GLU A 27 -12.24 -13.19 -8.33
N VAL A 28 -11.18 -12.57 -7.80
CA VAL A 28 -9.82 -12.68 -8.36
C VAL A 28 -9.38 -14.14 -8.40
N ARG A 29 -9.56 -14.89 -7.31
CA ARG A 29 -9.18 -16.30 -7.21
C ARG A 29 -9.94 -17.16 -8.23
N HIS A 30 -11.24 -16.92 -8.40
CA HIS A 30 -12.07 -17.61 -9.40
C HIS A 30 -11.56 -17.36 -10.81
N LEU A 31 -11.25 -16.11 -11.14
CA LEU A 31 -10.76 -15.75 -12.46
C LEU A 31 -9.36 -16.32 -12.75
N ILE A 32 -8.48 -16.34 -11.74
CA ILE A 32 -7.18 -17.01 -11.81
C ILE A 32 -7.35 -18.52 -12.09
N ARG A 33 -8.28 -19.19 -11.40
CA ARG A 33 -8.58 -20.61 -11.66
C ARG A 33 -9.08 -20.83 -13.08
N LYS A 34 -9.99 -19.98 -13.58
CA LYS A 34 -10.44 -20.01 -14.98
C LYS A 34 -9.26 -19.87 -15.95
N LYS A 35 -8.33 -18.94 -15.70
CA LYS A 35 -7.11 -18.78 -16.49
C LYS A 35 -6.28 -20.06 -16.50
N TYR A 36 -6.06 -20.69 -15.35
CA TYR A 36 -5.31 -21.95 -15.27
C TYR A 36 -6.00 -23.10 -16.00
N SER A 37 -7.33 -23.22 -15.92
CA SER A 37 -8.09 -24.19 -16.70
C SER A 37 -7.93 -23.96 -18.20
N ALA A 38 -7.97 -22.71 -18.66
CA ALA A 38 -7.73 -22.36 -20.06
C ALA A 38 -6.29 -22.67 -20.50
N LEU A 39 -5.31 -22.39 -19.64
CA LEU A 39 -3.90 -22.74 -19.88
C LEU A 39 -3.71 -24.25 -20.02
N LYS A 40 -4.33 -25.05 -19.14
CA LYS A 40 -4.29 -26.52 -19.23
C LYS A 40 -4.83 -27.00 -20.58
N ARG A 41 -5.98 -26.48 -21.01
CA ARG A 41 -6.59 -26.83 -22.31
C ARG A 41 -5.73 -26.41 -23.50
N TYR A 42 -5.11 -25.23 -23.44
CA TYR A 42 -4.19 -24.76 -24.48
C TYR A 42 -2.92 -25.62 -24.55
N ARG A 43 -2.38 -26.05 -23.40
CA ARG A 43 -1.20 -26.94 -23.35
C ARG A 43 -1.50 -28.33 -23.91
N GLN A 44 -2.71 -28.86 -23.68
CA GLN A 44 -3.14 -30.15 -24.20
C GLN A 44 -3.31 -30.15 -25.72
N ASN A 45 -3.87 -29.08 -26.28
CA ASN A 45 -3.92 -28.90 -27.73
C ASN A 45 -3.87 -27.39 -28.04
N LYS A 46 -2.80 -27.03 -28.74
CA LYS A 46 -2.42 -25.67 -29.09
C LYS A 46 -3.19 -25.24 -30.34
N CYS A 47 -4.31 -24.56 -30.15
CA CYS A 47 -5.06 -23.91 -31.22
C CYS A 47 -5.25 -22.41 -30.94
N GLU A 48 -5.42 -21.63 -32.00
CA GLU A 48 -5.47 -20.17 -31.90
C GLU A 48 -6.68 -19.68 -31.07
N THR A 49 -7.84 -20.35 -31.19
CA THR A 49 -9.03 -20.04 -30.39
C THR A 49 -8.78 -20.20 -28.87
N ARG A 50 -8.07 -21.25 -28.45
CA ARG A 50 -7.69 -21.45 -27.04
C ARG A 50 -6.64 -20.45 -26.59
N LYS A 51 -5.72 -20.08 -27.48
CA LYS A 51 -4.71 -19.05 -27.22
C LYS A 51 -5.35 -17.68 -27.00
N GLN A 52 -6.30 -17.29 -27.85
CA GLN A 52 -7.11 -16.07 -27.70
C GLN A 52 -7.91 -16.09 -26.39
N LYS A 53 -8.58 -17.20 -26.05
CA LYS A 53 -9.28 -17.35 -24.77
C LYS A 53 -8.35 -17.21 -23.56
N LEU A 54 -7.16 -17.80 -23.61
CA LEU A 54 -6.15 -17.66 -22.56
C LEU A 54 -5.65 -16.22 -22.43
N ARG A 55 -5.43 -15.52 -23.55
CA ARG A 55 -5.09 -14.09 -23.56
C ARG A 55 -6.17 -13.25 -22.89
N GLY A 56 -7.42 -13.36 -23.34
CA GLY A 56 -8.54 -12.61 -22.75
C GLY A 56 -8.71 -12.85 -21.25
N LEU A 57 -8.54 -14.10 -20.79
CA LEU A 57 -8.55 -14.40 -19.35
C LEU A 57 -7.34 -13.82 -18.61
N SER A 58 -6.16 -13.77 -19.24
CA SER A 58 -4.95 -13.19 -18.66
C SER A 58 -5.11 -11.67 -18.49
N ASP A 59 -5.66 -11.00 -19.50
CA ASP A 59 -5.93 -9.57 -19.46
C ASP A 59 -7.03 -9.23 -18.45
N ALA A 60 -8.09 -10.04 -18.38
CA ALA A 60 -9.14 -9.89 -17.38
C ALA A 60 -8.59 -10.04 -15.95
N VAL A 61 -7.73 -11.03 -15.68
CA VAL A 61 -7.05 -11.17 -14.37
C VAL A 61 -6.21 -9.94 -14.06
N LYS A 62 -5.39 -9.47 -15.01
CA LYS A 62 -4.52 -8.31 -14.82
C LYS A 62 -5.34 -7.05 -14.49
N SER A 63 -6.41 -6.82 -15.24
CA SER A 63 -7.32 -5.69 -15.04
C SER A 63 -8.00 -5.74 -13.68
N LEU A 64 -8.56 -6.90 -13.31
CA LEU A 64 -9.27 -7.08 -12.05
C LEU A 64 -8.35 -6.93 -10.83
N VAL A 65 -7.15 -7.53 -10.85
CA VAL A 65 -6.16 -7.37 -9.78
C VAL A 65 -5.77 -5.91 -9.62
N LYS A 66 -5.51 -5.20 -10.73
CA LYS A 66 -5.17 -3.77 -10.70
C LYS A 66 -6.32 -2.94 -10.12
N LYS A 67 -7.57 -3.26 -10.47
CA LYS A 67 -8.77 -2.60 -9.94
C LYS A 67 -8.89 -2.80 -8.42
N LYS A 68 -8.86 -4.05 -7.95
CA LYS A 68 -9.00 -4.40 -6.53
C LYS A 68 -7.86 -3.81 -5.69
N HIS A 69 -6.65 -3.79 -6.21
CA HIS A 69 -5.51 -3.17 -5.54
C HIS A 69 -5.69 -1.66 -5.36
N ARG A 70 -6.17 -0.94 -6.39
CA ARG A 70 -6.50 0.50 -6.27
C ARG A 70 -7.63 0.75 -5.29
N GLU A 71 -8.67 -0.07 -5.29
CA GLU A 71 -9.77 0.03 -4.31
C GLU A 71 -9.26 -0.14 -2.88
N TYR A 72 -8.35 -1.08 -2.67
CA TYR A 72 -7.69 -1.28 -1.38
C TYR A 72 -6.83 -0.07 -0.97
N LEU A 73 -6.07 0.51 -1.90
CA LEU A 73 -5.30 1.74 -1.64
C LEU A 73 -6.20 2.92 -1.26
N ARG A 74 -7.29 3.14 -1.99
CA ARG A 74 -8.27 4.18 -1.65
C ARG A 74 -8.87 3.96 -0.26
N LYS A 75 -9.10 2.71 0.14
CA LYS A 75 -9.54 2.37 1.50
C LYS A 75 -8.48 2.77 2.55
N ILE A 76 -7.20 2.52 2.28
CA ILE A 76 -6.11 2.95 3.17
C ILE A 76 -6.13 4.47 3.32
N GLU A 77 -6.14 5.20 2.21
CA GLU A 77 -6.12 6.67 2.18
C GLU A 77 -7.29 7.26 2.96
N THR A 78 -8.51 6.83 2.65
CA THR A 78 -9.74 7.31 3.32
C THR A 78 -9.79 6.98 4.81
N SER A 79 -9.23 5.84 5.21
CA SER A 79 -9.17 5.44 6.63
C SER A 79 -7.91 5.90 7.36
N PHE A 80 -7.03 6.67 6.73
CA PHE A 80 -5.71 6.97 7.31
C PHE A 80 -5.83 7.72 8.64
N ALA A 81 -6.72 8.72 8.72
CA ALA A 81 -6.97 9.50 9.93
C ALA A 81 -7.54 8.64 11.08
N THR A 82 -8.40 7.66 10.76
CA THR A 82 -9.10 6.85 11.76
C THR A 82 -8.38 5.53 12.09
N ASN A 83 -7.56 5.02 11.17
CA ASN A 83 -6.88 3.73 11.28
C ASN A 83 -5.51 3.76 10.54
N PRO A 84 -4.52 4.50 11.08
CA PRO A 84 -3.19 4.56 10.49
C PRO A 84 -2.46 3.21 10.51
N LYS A 85 -2.87 2.26 11.38
CA LYS A 85 -2.28 0.91 11.43
C LYS A 85 -2.41 0.19 10.09
N LEU A 86 -3.52 0.36 9.36
CA LEU A 86 -3.74 -0.29 8.07
C LEU A 86 -2.68 0.10 7.03
N PHE A 87 -2.33 1.39 6.99
CA PHE A 87 -1.24 1.90 6.16
C PHE A 87 0.08 1.24 6.53
N TRP A 88 0.44 1.23 7.81
CA TRP A 88 1.70 0.65 8.25
C TRP A 88 1.78 -0.85 8.03
N THR A 89 0.68 -1.59 8.17
CA THR A 89 0.63 -3.02 7.81
C THR A 89 0.87 -3.22 6.32
N TYR A 90 0.23 -2.43 5.46
CA TYR A 90 0.46 -2.46 4.02
C TYR A 90 1.89 -2.10 3.63
N HIS A 91 2.41 -1.00 4.18
CA HIS A 91 3.76 -0.51 3.97
C HIS A 91 4.80 -1.57 4.38
N LYS A 92 4.64 -2.19 5.57
CA LYS A 92 5.51 -3.27 6.02
C LYS A 92 5.47 -4.46 5.08
N ALA A 93 4.29 -4.89 4.64
CA ALA A 93 4.13 -6.04 3.76
C ALA A 93 4.80 -5.82 2.38
N ILE A 94 4.80 -4.59 1.85
CA ILE A 94 5.39 -4.29 0.55
C ILE A 94 6.89 -3.97 0.64
N LEU A 95 7.34 -3.20 1.62
CA LEU A 95 8.75 -2.78 1.69
C LEU A 95 9.67 -3.84 2.31
N HIS A 96 9.20 -4.71 3.22
CA HIS A 96 10.04 -5.81 3.72
C HIS A 96 10.40 -6.81 2.62
N SER A 97 9.57 -6.93 1.57
CA SER A 97 9.87 -7.74 0.39
C SER A 97 10.96 -7.13 -0.51
N ARG A 98 11.29 -5.84 -0.34
CA ARG A 98 12.24 -5.09 -1.18
C ARG A 98 13.41 -4.52 -0.38
N SER A 99 13.76 -5.17 0.74
CA SER A 99 14.78 -4.75 1.70
C SER A 99 16.19 -4.69 1.09
N LYS A 100 16.45 -3.64 0.29
CA LYS A 100 17.79 -3.16 -0.06
C LYS A 100 17.83 -1.86 -0.85
N GLN A 101 16.71 -1.19 -1.10
CA GLN A 101 16.76 0.11 -1.77
C GLN A 101 16.84 1.20 -0.71
N THR A 102 18.06 1.47 -0.22
CA THR A 102 18.41 2.78 0.30
C THR A 102 18.29 3.74 -0.88
N SER A 103 17.09 4.27 -1.11
CA SER A 103 16.90 5.25 -2.17
C SER A 103 17.70 6.49 -1.80
N ASP A 104 18.61 6.85 -2.68
CA ASP A 104 19.27 8.16 -2.67
C ASP A 104 18.18 9.22 -2.86
N ILE A 105 18.22 10.28 -2.05
CA ILE A 105 17.30 11.41 -2.21
C ILE A 105 18.07 12.56 -2.85
N VAL A 106 17.42 13.26 -3.79
CA VAL A 106 18.05 14.33 -4.57
C VAL A 106 17.24 15.60 -4.41
N PHE A 107 17.90 16.70 -4.06
CA PHE A 107 17.33 18.04 -3.99
C PHE A 107 18.39 19.06 -4.40
N ASN A 108 18.04 19.99 -5.29
CA ASN A 108 18.96 21.00 -5.83
C ASN A 108 20.29 20.44 -6.37
N GLY A 109 20.28 19.26 -6.99
CA GLY A 109 21.47 18.59 -7.52
C GLY A 109 22.34 17.88 -6.47
N ILE A 110 22.02 18.01 -5.18
CA ILE A 110 22.71 17.30 -4.10
C ILE A 110 22.05 15.94 -3.90
N THR A 111 22.85 14.88 -3.95
CA THR A 111 22.40 13.50 -3.74
C THR A 111 22.83 13.02 -2.34
N ALA A 112 21.86 12.70 -1.49
CA ALA A 112 22.11 12.21 -0.14
C ALA A 112 21.93 10.69 -0.04
N LYS A 113 22.98 10.01 0.42
CA LYS A 113 23.08 8.55 0.55
C LYS A 113 23.07 8.12 2.00
N SER A 114 23.84 8.80 2.85
CA SER A 114 23.91 8.53 4.29
C SER A 114 22.68 9.05 5.03
N SER A 115 22.39 8.52 6.21
CA SER A 115 21.27 9.02 7.04
C SER A 115 21.46 10.47 7.46
N ALA A 116 22.70 10.91 7.70
CA ALA A 116 23.03 12.29 8.06
C ALA A 116 22.80 13.25 6.89
N GLU A 117 23.34 12.92 5.70
CA GLU A 117 23.09 13.71 4.48
C GLU A 117 21.60 13.83 4.18
N LYS A 118 20.84 12.74 4.42
CA LYS A 118 19.40 12.73 4.20
C LYS A 118 18.67 13.69 5.12
N ALA A 119 19.04 13.71 6.40
CA ALA A 119 18.47 14.61 7.37
C ALA A 119 18.74 16.08 7.00
N GLU A 120 19.98 16.40 6.64
CA GLU A 120 20.37 17.76 6.26
C GLU A 120 19.66 18.23 4.98
N LEU A 121 19.57 17.35 3.98
CA LEU A 121 18.92 17.68 2.72
C LEU A 121 17.40 17.87 2.89
N LEU A 122 16.77 17.05 3.73
CA LEU A 122 15.36 17.22 4.09
C LEU A 122 15.14 18.52 4.87
N ASN A 123 16.03 18.85 5.82
CA ASN A 123 15.96 20.09 6.58
C ASN A 123 16.04 21.32 5.66
N SER A 124 16.98 21.30 4.71
CA SER A 124 17.12 22.34 3.68
C SER A 124 15.86 22.47 2.82
N TYR A 125 15.29 21.34 2.37
CA TYR A 125 14.04 21.33 1.62
C TYR A 125 12.89 21.94 2.41
N PHE A 126 12.64 21.45 3.63
CA PHE A 126 11.51 21.90 4.45
C PHE A 126 11.65 23.37 4.82
N SER A 127 12.84 23.84 5.17
CA SER A 127 13.11 25.27 5.42
C SER A 127 12.79 26.13 4.19
N SER A 128 13.01 25.63 2.97
CA SER A 128 12.72 26.38 1.74
C SER A 128 11.23 26.49 1.40
N VAL A 129 10.41 25.50 1.78
CA VAL A 129 8.97 25.47 1.45
C VAL A 129 8.09 25.96 2.60
N PHE A 130 8.59 25.94 3.83
CA PHE A 130 7.94 26.55 4.98
C PHE A 130 8.46 27.98 5.17
N THR A 131 7.81 28.93 4.50
CA THR A 131 8.06 30.35 4.76
C THR A 131 7.44 30.72 6.11
N THR A 132 8.24 31.22 7.04
CA THR A 132 7.72 31.96 8.19
C THR A 132 7.15 33.27 7.66
N SER A 133 5.86 33.54 7.91
CA SER A 133 5.35 34.90 7.82
C SER A 133 6.18 35.77 8.75
N SER A 134 7.11 36.56 8.19
CA SER A 134 7.86 37.58 8.92
C SER A 134 6.85 38.50 9.59
N THR A 135 6.54 38.20 10.84
CA THR A 135 5.92 39.15 11.73
C THR A 135 7.12 39.93 12.23
N ASP A 136 7.40 41.05 11.58
CA ASP A 136 8.30 42.07 12.10
C ASP A 136 7.76 42.47 13.47
N ILE A 137 8.27 41.85 14.53
CA ILE A 137 8.03 42.29 15.91
C ILE A 137 8.82 43.58 16.05
N GLY A 138 8.08 44.69 16.04
CA GLY A 138 8.61 46.01 16.24
C GLY A 138 9.54 46.07 17.45
N ASN A 139 10.72 46.62 17.23
CA ASN A 139 11.62 47.09 18.27
C ASN A 139 10.85 48.00 19.22
N CYS A 140 10.61 47.54 20.46
CA CYS A 140 10.05 48.36 21.53
C CYS A 140 11.19 48.58 22.52
N ASP A 141 11.80 49.76 22.41
CA ASP A 141 12.82 50.26 23.30
C ASP A 141 12.29 50.31 24.75
N GLY A 142 13.10 49.80 25.68
CA GLY A 142 12.85 49.85 27.12
C GLY A 142 14.10 50.36 27.83
N GLU A 143 14.29 51.68 27.75
CA GLU A 143 15.21 52.48 28.55
C GLU A 143 14.81 52.35 30.03
N ALA A 144 15.69 51.82 30.87
CA ALA A 144 15.54 51.84 32.33
C ALA A 144 16.71 52.60 32.92
N SER A 145 16.42 53.85 33.29
CA SER A 145 17.28 54.80 34.00
C SER A 145 17.57 54.33 35.43
N GLU A 146 18.74 54.74 35.92
CA GLU A 146 19.21 54.69 37.30
C GLU A 146 18.17 55.13 38.34
N THR A 147 18.15 54.43 39.49
CA THR A 147 18.53 54.99 40.81
C THR A 147 18.94 53.84 41.73
#